data_AF-A0AA45AGZ8-F1
#
_entry.id   AF-A0AA45AGZ8-F1
#
_cell.length_a   1.000
_cell.length_b   1.000
_cell.length_c   1.000
_cell.angle_alpha   90.00
_cell.angle_beta   90.00
_cell.angle_gamma   90.00
#
_symmetry.space_group_name_H-M   'P 1'
#
loop_
_entity.id
_entity.type
_entity.pdbx_description
1 polymer ?
#
loop_
_entity_poly.entity_id
_entity_poly.type
_entity_poly.pdbx_seq_one_letter_code
_entity_poly.pdbx_strand_id
1 'polypeptide(L)'
;MIPSATFYFNPHSDLLCLTVDVDESYLSDLQKLYGSQLKNIRTIVVDQNGFWEEDNIADDILRFFDNLELVHVLLDVWDDGERERLTVKDCLVMAEQLRSRDVALLQRHKWCVKYVDPDLRVYSEIKK
;
A
#
# COMPACT_ATOMS: atom_id res chain seq x y z
N MET A 1 0.93 1.87 23.61
CA MET A 1 -0.17 2.62 22.96
C MET A 1 0.17 2.56 21.48
N ILE A 2 -0.49 1.70 20.71
CA ILE A 2 -0.18 1.53 19.28
C ILE A 2 -0.65 2.82 18.57
N PRO A 3 0.15 3.44 17.69
CA PRO A 3 -0.27 4.64 16.98
C PRO A 3 -1.56 4.31 16.23
N SER A 4 -2.59 5.13 16.48
CA SER A 4 -3.88 5.03 15.79
C SER A 4 -3.64 5.03 14.28
N ALA A 5 -4.03 3.95 13.61
CA ALA A 5 -4.12 3.90 12.15
C ALA A 5 -4.88 5.16 11.69
N THR A 6 -4.20 6.03 10.94
CA THR A 6 -4.82 7.29 10.48
C THR A 6 -5.67 6.94 9.26
N PHE A 7 -6.95 6.69 9.51
CA PHE A 7 -7.91 6.29 8.50
C PHE A 7 -8.42 7.53 7.74
N TYR A 8 -8.09 7.65 6.46
CA TYR A 8 -8.64 8.67 5.58
C TYR A 8 -9.43 8.00 4.45
N PHE A 9 -10.75 8.02 4.56
CA PHE A 9 -11.65 7.62 3.47
C PHE A 9 -12.11 8.88 2.75
N ASN A 10 -11.61 9.08 1.53
CA ASN A 10 -12.10 10.12 0.65
C ASN A 10 -13.12 9.51 -0.32
N PRO A 11 -14.44 9.72 -0.10
CA PRO A 11 -15.49 9.18 -0.97
C PRO A 11 -15.45 9.73 -2.41
N HIS A 12 -14.64 10.75 -2.68
CA HIS A 12 -14.46 11.30 -4.03
C HIS A 12 -13.26 10.71 -4.78
N SER A 13 -12.37 9.96 -4.11
CA SER A 13 -11.11 9.52 -4.74
C SER A 13 -10.79 8.02 -4.58
N ASP A 14 -11.74 7.17 -4.17
CA ASP A 14 -11.61 5.70 -4.11
C ASP A 14 -10.30 5.18 -3.47
N LEU A 15 -9.71 5.97 -2.57
CA LEU A 15 -8.37 5.78 -2.03
C LEU A 15 -8.46 5.36 -0.57
N LEU A 16 -7.93 4.17 -0.25
CA LEU A 16 -7.81 3.68 1.12
C LEU A 16 -6.33 3.60 1.53
N CYS A 17 -5.98 4.25 2.63
CA CYS A 17 -4.61 4.27 3.16
C CYS A 17 -4.43 3.22 4.26
N LEU A 18 -3.44 2.33 4.09
CA LEU A 18 -3.08 1.21 4.96
C LEU A 18 -1.60 1.32 5.36
N THR A 19 -1.23 2.41 6.05
CA THR A 19 0.16 2.76 6.41
C THR A 19 0.62 2.24 7.78
N VAL A 20 -0.07 1.24 8.32
CA VAL A 20 0.31 0.59 9.59
C VAL A 20 0.30 -0.91 9.39
N ASP A 21 0.87 -1.66 10.32
CA ASP A 21 0.78 -3.11 10.33
C ASP A 21 -0.70 -3.53 10.30
N VAL A 22 -1.14 -3.98 9.13
CA VAL A 22 -2.50 -4.47 8.92
C VAL A 22 -2.46 -5.97 9.18
N ASP A 23 -3.36 -6.43 10.05
CA ASP A 23 -3.60 -7.86 10.27
C ASP A 23 -5.04 -8.24 9.88
N GLU A 24 -5.35 -9.53 9.96
CA GLU A 24 -6.69 -10.04 9.67
C GLU A 24 -7.78 -9.45 10.59
N SER A 25 -7.42 -9.07 11.83
CA SER A 25 -8.36 -8.50 12.77
C SER A 25 -8.77 -7.09 12.35
N TYR A 26 -7.83 -6.31 11.83
CA TYR A 26 -8.08 -4.99 11.26
C TYR A 26 -8.99 -5.07 10.04
N LEU A 27 -8.74 -6.02 9.12
CA LEU A 27 -9.61 -6.25 7.96
C LEU A 27 -11.02 -6.67 8.38
N SER A 28 -11.13 -7.52 9.40
CA SER A 28 -12.41 -7.93 9.97
C SER A 28 -13.19 -6.73 10.51
N ASP A 29 -12.51 -5.77 11.14
CA ASP A 29 -13.13 -4.55 11.63
C ASP A 29 -13.51 -3.59 10.51
N LEU A 30 -12.68 -3.45 9.47
CA LEU A 30 -13.07 -2.74 8.25
C LEU A 30 -14.34 -3.33 7.64
N GLN A 31 -14.43 -4.65 7.53
CA GLN A 31 -15.60 -5.32 7.00
C GLN A 31 -16.87 -5.06 7.82
N LYS A 32 -16.75 -5.02 9.15
CA LYS A 32 -17.88 -4.71 10.04
C LYS A 32 -18.36 -3.26 9.86
N LEU A 33 -17.41 -2.32 9.67
CA LEU A 33 -17.72 -0.89 9.58
C LEU A 33 -18.27 -0.50 8.20
N TYR A 34 -17.64 -0.99 7.13
CA TYR A 34 -17.91 -0.54 5.76
C TYR A 34 -18.65 -1.58 4.91
N GLY A 35 -18.65 -2.85 5.32
CA GLY A 35 -19.45 -3.90 4.71
C GLY A 35 -19.21 -4.03 3.20
N SER A 36 -20.28 -3.91 2.42
CA SER A 36 -20.21 -4.00 0.95
C SER A 36 -19.53 -2.82 0.28
N GLN A 37 -19.33 -1.69 0.97
CA GLN A 37 -18.71 -0.50 0.39
C GLN A 37 -17.23 -0.72 0.08
N LEU A 38 -16.57 -1.67 0.75
CA LEU A 38 -15.18 -2.04 0.47
C LEU A 38 -14.99 -2.59 -0.95
N LYS A 39 -16.06 -3.14 -1.55
CA LYS A 39 -16.04 -3.58 -2.95
C LYS A 39 -15.89 -2.43 -3.95
N ASN A 40 -16.10 -1.19 -3.52
CA ASN A 40 -15.91 -0.03 -4.37
C ASN A 40 -14.47 0.50 -4.34
N ILE A 41 -13.64 0.00 -3.41
CA ILE A 41 -12.24 0.40 -3.33
C ILE A 41 -11.47 -0.21 -4.51
N ARG A 42 -10.95 0.69 -5.36
CA ARG A 42 -10.13 0.35 -6.53
C ARG A 42 -8.68 0.71 -6.33
N THR A 43 -8.39 1.64 -5.42
CA THR A 43 -7.04 2.13 -5.16
C THR A 43 -6.74 2.10 -3.67
N ILE A 44 -5.56 1.60 -3.32
CA ILE A 44 -5.05 1.69 -1.96
C ILE A 44 -3.66 2.32 -1.93
N VAL A 45 -3.27 2.80 -0.76
CA VAL A 45 -1.92 3.26 -0.44
C VAL A 45 -1.40 2.44 0.72
N VAL A 46 -0.15 2.00 0.66
CA VAL A 46 0.45 1.10 1.63
C VAL A 46 1.90 1.50 1.93
N ASP A 47 2.40 1.18 3.12
CA ASP A 47 3.82 1.40 3.46
C ASP A 47 4.71 0.28 2.90
N GLN A 48 5.88 0.61 2.37
CA GLN A 48 6.86 -0.35 1.87
C GLN A 48 7.47 -1.25 2.96
N ASN A 49 7.59 -0.75 4.21
CA ASN A 49 8.22 -1.43 5.35
C ASN A 49 7.20 -2.11 6.28
N GLY A 50 5.91 -1.96 5.98
CA GLY A 50 4.84 -2.59 6.74
C GLY A 50 4.36 -3.85 6.02
N PHE A 51 3.04 -3.97 5.88
CA PHE A 51 2.39 -5.12 5.27
C PHE A 51 2.93 -5.50 3.87
N TRP A 52 3.53 -4.55 3.13
CA TRP A 52 4.07 -4.79 1.78
C TRP A 52 5.44 -5.48 1.78
N GLU A 53 6.17 -5.49 2.90
CA GLU A 53 7.43 -6.21 3.02
C GLU A 53 7.21 -7.72 3.19
N GLU A 54 6.09 -8.11 3.79
CA GLU A 54 5.77 -9.50 4.10
C GLU A 54 4.99 -10.17 2.97
N ASP A 55 5.72 -10.81 2.04
CA ASP A 55 5.21 -11.42 0.79
C ASP A 55 3.88 -12.19 0.93
N ASN A 56 3.71 -12.96 2.01
CA ASN A 56 2.51 -13.78 2.22
C ASN A 56 1.33 -12.99 2.78
N ILE A 57 1.59 -12.02 3.66
CA ILE A 57 0.55 -11.20 4.29
C ILE A 57 -0.04 -10.24 3.25
N ALA A 58 0.80 -9.70 2.36
CA ALA A 58 0.34 -8.79 1.34
C ALA A 58 -0.72 -9.43 0.43
N ASP A 59 -0.48 -10.65 -0.06
CA ASP A 59 -1.43 -11.34 -0.94
C ASP A 59 -2.79 -11.59 -0.25
N ASP A 60 -2.77 -12.13 0.97
CA ASP A 60 -3.99 -12.47 1.70
C ASP A 60 -4.83 -11.23 2.03
N ILE A 61 -4.16 -10.13 2.41
CA ILE A 61 -4.83 -8.86 2.74
C ILE A 61 -5.39 -8.18 1.49
N LEU A 62 -4.67 -8.18 0.37
CA LEU A 62 -5.11 -7.49 -0.85
C LEU A 62 -6.28 -8.19 -1.54
N ARG A 63 -6.40 -9.51 -1.38
CA ARG A 63 -7.56 -10.27 -1.86
C ARG A 63 -8.87 -9.87 -1.19
N PHE A 64 -8.81 -9.19 -0.05
CA PHE A 64 -9.99 -8.65 0.61
C PHE A 64 -10.74 -7.62 -0.26
N PHE A 65 -10.03 -6.96 -1.18
CA PHE A 65 -10.57 -5.94 -2.05
C PHE A 65 -10.89 -6.53 -3.45
N ASP A 66 -12.12 -7.02 -3.62
CA ASP A 66 -12.60 -7.70 -4.84
C ASP A 66 -12.26 -6.96 -6.16
N ASN A 67 -12.38 -5.63 -6.14
CA ASN A 67 -12.23 -4.74 -7.29
C ASN A 67 -10.98 -3.87 -7.23
N LEU A 68 -9.98 -4.27 -6.43
CA LEU A 68 -8.71 -3.57 -6.43
C LEU A 68 -8.10 -3.58 -7.84
N GLU A 69 -7.64 -2.41 -8.28
CA GLU A 69 -7.02 -2.17 -9.59
C GLU A 69 -5.61 -1.60 -9.41
N LEU A 70 -5.38 -0.75 -8.40
CA LEU A 70 -4.13 -0.04 -8.19
C LEU A 70 -3.67 -0.07 -6.72
N VAL A 71 -2.38 -0.34 -6.51
CA VAL A 71 -1.69 -0.21 -5.23
C VAL A 71 -0.60 0.85 -5.34
N HIS A 72 -0.62 1.84 -4.46
CA HIS A 72 0.45 2.80 -4.25
C HIS A 72 1.31 2.36 -3.08
N VAL A 73 2.56 1.99 -3.35
CA VAL A 73 3.55 1.65 -2.33
C VAL A 73 4.32 2.91 -1.99
N LEU A 74 4.19 3.40 -0.76
CA LEU A 74 4.88 4.58 -0.28
C LEU A 74 6.34 4.27 0.00
N LEU A 75 7.21 4.98 -0.72
CA LEU A 75 8.63 5.07 -0.48
C LEU A 75 8.83 5.98 0.72
N ASP A 76 8.97 5.39 1.90
CA ASP A 76 9.14 6.12 3.14
C ASP A 76 10.19 5.51 4.06
N VAL A 77 11.06 6.36 4.61
CA VAL A 77 12.08 5.97 5.58
C VAL A 77 11.85 6.76 6.85
N TRP A 78 11.73 6.03 7.95
CA TRP A 78 11.60 6.59 9.29
C TRP A 78 12.93 6.35 10.01
N ASP A 79 13.59 7.42 10.40
CA ASP A 79 14.80 7.38 11.24
C ASP A 79 14.50 8.09 12.56
N ASP A 80 14.68 7.39 13.68
CA ASP A 80 14.39 7.87 15.04
C ASP A 80 12.99 8.52 15.23
N GLY A 81 11.98 8.04 14.49
CA GLY A 81 10.61 8.55 14.57
C GLY A 81 10.36 9.85 13.80
N GLU A 82 11.37 10.36 13.09
CA GLU A 82 11.21 11.41 12.10
C GLU A 82 11.24 10.83 10.69
N ARG A 83 10.37 11.36 9.84
CA ARG A 83 10.32 11.00 8.43
C ARG A 83 11.51 11.61 7.70
N GLU A 84 12.42 10.78 7.19
CA GLU A 84 13.54 11.27 6.41
C GLU A 84 13.03 11.72 5.02
N ARG A 85 13.44 12.92 4.60
CA ARG A 85 13.16 13.38 3.24
C ARG A 85 14.11 12.69 2.27
N LEU A 86 13.62 11.63 1.63
CA LEU A 86 14.31 10.96 0.54
C LEU A 86 14.58 11.92 -0.62
N THR A 87 15.78 11.83 -1.21
CA THR A 87 16.03 12.52 -2.47
C THR A 87 15.39 11.76 -3.63
N VAL A 88 15.18 12.43 -4.76
CA VAL A 88 14.71 11.80 -6.01
C VAL A 88 15.57 10.58 -6.39
N LYS A 89 16.88 10.65 -6.14
CA LYS A 89 17.80 9.55 -6.45
C LYS A 89 17.54 8.35 -5.56
N ASP A 90 17.32 8.58 -4.26
CA ASP A 90 17.05 7.51 -3.30
C ASP A 90 15.72 6.83 -3.63
N CYS A 91 14.67 7.62 -3.93
CA CYS A 91 13.39 7.09 -4.37
C CYS A 91 13.52 6.21 -5.62
N LEU A 92 14.31 6.62 -6.62
CA LEU A 92 14.53 5.80 -7.82
C LEU A 92 15.21 4.45 -7.52
N VAL A 93 16.23 4.46 -6.65
CA VAL A 93 16.97 3.24 -6.27
C VAL A 93 16.05 2.29 -5.50
N MET A 94 15.34 2.80 -4.49
CA MET A 94 14.43 2.02 -3.67
C MET A 94 13.27 1.44 -4.49
N ALA A 95 12.66 2.26 -5.35
CA ALA A 95 11.58 1.82 -6.22
C ALA A 95 12.00 0.67 -7.15
N GLU A 96 13.24 0.68 -7.66
CA GLU A 96 13.73 -0.41 -8.52
C GLU A 96 14.03 -1.70 -7.72
N GLN A 97 14.54 -1.57 -6.50
CA GLN A 97 14.76 -2.71 -5.61
C GLN A 97 13.45 -3.39 -5.24
N LEU A 98 12.46 -2.61 -4.80
CA LEU A 98 11.12 -3.13 -4.49
C LEU A 98 10.45 -3.71 -5.72
N ARG A 99 10.50 -3.03 -6.88
CA ARG A 99 9.96 -3.57 -8.13
C ARG A 99 10.53 -4.94 -8.45
N SER A 100 11.85 -5.10 -8.30
CA SER A 100 12.53 -6.36 -8.59
C SER A 100 12.10 -7.49 -7.64
N ARG A 101 11.88 -7.16 -6.36
CA ARG A 101 11.33 -8.09 -5.35
C ARG A 101 9.90 -8.50 -5.69
N ASP A 102 9.05 -7.53 -5.97
CA ASP A 102 7.60 -7.72 -6.04
C ASP A 102 7.13 -8.32 -7.38
N VAL A 103 7.95 -8.26 -8.45
CA VAL A 103 7.52 -8.65 -9.80
C VAL A 103 6.97 -10.08 -9.86
N ALA A 104 7.56 -11.00 -9.09
CA ALA A 104 7.17 -12.41 -9.07
C ALA A 104 5.86 -12.64 -8.30
N LEU A 105 5.68 -11.94 -7.17
CA LEU A 105 4.43 -11.94 -6.41
C LEU A 105 3.30 -11.41 -7.30
N LEU A 106 3.53 -10.24 -7.90
CA LEU A 106 2.52 -9.53 -8.67
C LEU A 106 2.15 -10.24 -9.96
N GLN A 107 2.99 -11.10 -10.54
CA GLN A 107 2.64 -11.91 -11.71
C GLN A 107 1.30 -12.66 -11.56
N ARG A 108 0.94 -13.06 -10.34
CA ARG A 108 -0.28 -13.82 -10.03
C ARG A 108 -1.53 -12.94 -9.86
N HIS A 109 -1.36 -11.62 -9.87
CA HIS A 109 -2.43 -10.65 -9.61
C HIS A 109 -2.77 -9.80 -10.84
N LYS A 110 -3.96 -9.17 -10.79
CA LYS A 110 -4.48 -8.26 -11.80
C LYS A 110 -4.20 -6.77 -11.50
N TRP A 111 -3.52 -6.48 -10.39
CA TRP A 111 -3.32 -5.12 -9.89
C TRP A 111 -2.09 -4.46 -10.51
N CYS A 112 -2.22 -3.17 -10.82
CA CYS A 112 -1.06 -2.32 -11.07
C CYS A 112 -0.45 -1.90 -9.73
N VAL A 113 0.88 -1.77 -9.70
CA VAL A 113 1.60 -1.28 -8.52
C VAL A 113 2.45 -0.09 -8.92
N LYS A 114 2.37 0.99 -8.15
CA LYS A 114 3.17 2.20 -8.32
C LYS A 114 3.95 2.48 -7.04
N TYR A 115 5.25 2.65 -7.19
CA TYR A 115 6.14 3.05 -6.09
C TYR A 115 6.22 4.57 -6.08
N VAL A 116 5.73 5.18 -5.01
CA VAL A 116 5.46 6.62 -4.94
C VAL A 116 6.04 7.27 -3.69
N ASP A 117 6.40 8.54 -3.79
CA ASP A 117 6.69 9.37 -2.61
C ASP A 117 5.36 9.87 -1.97
N PRO A 118 5.40 10.61 -0.84
CA PRO A 118 4.15 11.10 -0.21
C PRO A 118 3.38 12.13 -1.03
N ASP A 119 4.01 12.76 -2.01
CA ASP A 119 3.35 13.65 -2.97
C ASP A 119 2.74 12.86 -4.14
N LEU A 120 2.72 11.51 -4.04
CA LEU A 120 2.23 10.56 -5.04
C LEU A 120 2.97 10.62 -6.37
N ARG A 121 4.20 11.12 -6.39
CA ARG A 121 5.05 11.08 -7.58
C ARG A 121 5.52 9.65 -7.80
N VAL A 122 5.37 9.16 -9.02
CA VAL A 122 5.73 7.78 -9.39
C VAL A 122 7.20 7.70 -9.79
N TYR A 123 7.92 6.75 -9.19
CA TYR A 123 9.34 6.48 -9.47
C TYR A 123 9.56 5.16 -10.19
N SER A 124 8.66 4.20 -9.98
CA SER A 124 8.62 2.94 -10.73
C SER A 124 7.21 2.36 -10.73
N GLU A 125 6.93 1.45 -11.65
CA GLU A 125 5.62 0.79 -11.74
C GLU A 125 5.68 -0.63 -12.32
N ILE A 126 4.70 -1.44 -11.93
CA ILE A 126 4.40 -2.75 -12.52
C ILE A 126 2.98 -2.67 -13.08
N LYS A 127 2.85 -2.88 -14.39
CA LYS A 127 1.57 -2.84 -15.11
C LYS A 127 0.99 -4.25 -15.30
N LYS A 128 -0.33 -4.31 -15.42
CA LYS A 128 -1.11 -5.51 -15.70
C LYS A 128 -2.04 -5.33 -16.89
#